data_AF-A0A7T1HT81-F1
#
_entry.id   AF-A0A7T1HT81-F1
#
_cell.length_a   1.000
_cell.length_b   1.000
_cell.length_c   1.000
_cell.angle_alpha   90.00
_cell.angle_beta   90.00
_cell.angle_gamma   90.00
#
_symmetry.space_group_name_H-M   'P 1'
#
loop_
_entity.id
_entity.type
_entity.pdbx_description
1 polymer ?
#
loop_
_entity_poly.entity_id
_entity_poly.type
_entity_poly.pdbx_seq_one_letter_code
_entity_poly.pdbx_strand_id
1 'polypeptide(L)'
;MLKRLLAGLAVGTALTTVALPASAAVDNDLPVRWNSGGAVWSTNLDAFSTFIDSGDVTDRGLASGLARSGWTSEEVRTGLSKTYSVDLVGVSRFLYSDNGVKFLKNATRSYFPYWTMNTYAVQALRSAIIADSVDGSISSAGIMAALPTDFRLADTCNTYDGKQNICAEGRCQGEAQCTSLLSWYVFLPACIQANQMADAVAAPRQAAPAPMPVEPIRGLW
;
A
#
# COMPACT_ATOMS: atom_id res chain seq x y z
N MET A 1 -56.47 21.23 -45.03
CA MET A 1 -56.25 19.76 -44.95
C MET A 1 -54.88 19.50 -44.35
N LEU A 2 -54.71 18.35 -43.67
CA LEU A 2 -53.53 17.83 -42.94
C LEU A 2 -53.31 18.46 -41.55
N LYS A 3 -53.77 17.85 -40.44
CA LYS A 3 -53.53 16.54 -39.79
C LYS A 3 -52.60 16.72 -38.58
N ARG A 4 -53.18 16.42 -37.41
CA ARG A 4 -52.57 16.29 -36.08
C ARG A 4 -51.32 15.42 -36.10
N LEU A 5 -50.34 15.73 -35.25
CA LEU A 5 -49.48 14.72 -34.60
C LEU A 5 -49.11 15.21 -33.19
N LEU A 6 -49.69 14.51 -32.21
CA LEU A 6 -49.27 14.45 -30.82
C LEU A 6 -48.19 13.38 -30.72
N ALA A 7 -47.05 13.71 -30.10
CA ALA A 7 -46.11 12.79 -29.44
C ALA A 7 -45.16 13.72 -28.67
N GLY A 8 -44.88 13.61 -27.39
CA GLY A 8 -44.92 12.46 -26.49
C GLY A 8 -43.73 12.69 -25.56
N LEU A 9 -44.00 13.07 -24.32
CA LEU A 9 -43.03 13.43 -23.30
C LEU A 9 -42.20 12.20 -22.91
N ALA A 10 -40.87 12.27 -23.04
CA ALA A 10 -39.95 11.31 -22.43
C ALA A 10 -38.87 12.09 -21.67
N VAL A 11 -39.08 12.26 -20.35
CA VAL A 11 -38.05 12.75 -19.43
C VAL A 11 -37.15 11.57 -19.11
N GLY A 12 -36.00 11.50 -19.79
CA GLY A 12 -34.93 10.57 -19.44
C GLY A 12 -34.13 11.14 -18.28
N THR A 13 -34.21 10.51 -17.11
CA THR A 13 -33.29 10.76 -15.99
C THR A 13 -31.90 10.27 -16.38
N ALA A 14 -31.00 11.18 -16.72
CA ALA A 14 -29.59 10.88 -16.86
C ALA A 14 -28.99 10.65 -15.46
N LEU A 15 -28.90 9.39 -15.04
CA LEU A 15 -27.97 8.99 -13.98
C LEU A 15 -26.57 9.15 -14.55
N THR A 16 -25.93 10.29 -14.26
CA THR A 16 -24.50 10.46 -14.50
C THR A 16 -23.77 9.52 -13.56
N THR A 17 -23.38 8.35 -14.06
CA THR A 17 -22.33 7.55 -13.46
C THR A 17 -21.08 8.43 -13.44
N VAL A 18 -20.68 8.87 -12.24
CA VAL A 18 -19.40 9.52 -12.06
C VAL A 18 -18.35 8.42 -12.27
N ALA A 19 -17.95 8.22 -13.52
CA ALA A 19 -16.76 7.46 -13.82
C ALA A 19 -15.62 8.23 -13.16
N LEU A 20 -15.13 7.70 -12.03
CA LEU A 20 -13.82 8.07 -11.52
C LEU A 20 -12.86 7.97 -12.72
N PRO A 21 -11.99 8.96 -12.95
CA PRO A 21 -11.02 8.85 -14.01
C PRO A 21 -10.25 7.57 -13.73
N ALA A 22 -10.37 6.60 -14.63
CA ALA A 22 -9.46 5.48 -14.69
C ALA A 22 -8.09 6.12 -14.83
N SER A 23 -7.34 6.15 -13.73
CA SER A 23 -5.92 6.45 -13.75
C SER A 23 -5.34 5.58 -14.85
N ALA A 24 -4.74 6.21 -15.86
CA ALA A 24 -4.08 5.51 -16.93
C ALA A 24 -3.24 4.38 -16.31
N ALA A 25 -3.64 3.14 -16.58
CA ALA A 25 -2.77 2.01 -16.42
C ALA A 25 -1.62 2.28 -17.39
N VAL A 26 -0.56 2.90 -16.89
CA VAL A 26 0.71 2.91 -17.59
C VAL A 26 1.17 1.48 -17.46
N ASP A 27 1.08 0.77 -18.58
CA ASP A 27 1.45 -0.62 -18.81
C ASP A 27 2.94 -0.83 -18.54
N ASN A 28 3.31 -0.75 -17.26
CA ASN A 28 4.63 -1.02 -16.73
C ASN A 28 4.37 -1.63 -15.35
N ASP A 29 4.40 -2.95 -15.24
CA ASP A 29 4.41 -3.67 -13.96
C ASP A 29 5.74 -3.43 -13.24
N LEU A 30 6.12 -2.18 -12.98
CA LEU A 30 7.37 -1.74 -12.38
C LEU A 30 7.10 -1.21 -10.96
N PRO A 31 6.65 -2.08 -10.02
CA PRO A 31 6.31 -1.67 -8.67
C PRO A 31 7.52 -1.01 -7.99
N VAL A 32 8.73 -1.37 -8.42
CA VAL A 32 9.94 -0.88 -7.81
C VAL A 32 10.95 -0.33 -8.83
N ARG A 33 11.18 0.98 -8.71
CA ARG A 33 12.31 1.67 -9.31
C ARG A 33 13.24 2.20 -8.23
N TRP A 34 14.53 2.19 -8.47
CA TRP A 34 15.47 2.89 -7.59
C TRP A 34 16.68 3.38 -8.36
N ASN A 35 17.33 4.37 -7.77
CA ASN A 35 18.58 4.87 -8.28
C ASN A 35 19.74 4.24 -7.50
N SER A 36 20.89 4.13 -8.15
CA SER A 36 22.14 3.86 -7.46
C SER A 36 23.25 4.62 -8.19
N GLY A 37 23.68 5.74 -7.61
CA GLY A 37 24.55 6.69 -8.30
C GLY A 37 23.82 7.31 -9.49
N GLY A 38 24.42 7.25 -10.69
CA GLY A 38 23.80 7.75 -11.93
C GLY A 38 22.86 6.76 -12.64
N ALA A 39 22.76 5.52 -12.18
CA ALA A 39 21.95 4.48 -12.81
C ALA A 39 20.52 4.46 -12.25
N VAL A 40 19.54 4.35 -13.14
CA VAL A 40 18.13 4.11 -12.80
C VAL A 40 17.81 2.65 -13.06
N TRP A 41 17.35 1.96 -12.03
CA TRP A 41 16.92 0.57 -12.07
C TRP A 41 15.40 0.51 -12.05
N SER A 42 14.84 -0.44 -12.77
CA SER A 42 13.41 -0.71 -12.87
C SER A 42 13.24 -2.21 -12.82
N THR A 43 12.55 -2.71 -11.80
CA THR A 43 12.35 -4.14 -11.59
C THR A 43 10.87 -4.47 -11.75
N ASN A 44 10.58 -5.41 -12.63
CA ASN A 44 9.22 -5.86 -12.88
C ASN A 44 8.68 -6.69 -11.72
N LEU A 45 7.36 -6.66 -11.51
CA LEU A 45 6.69 -7.50 -10.52
C LEU A 45 6.94 -9.00 -10.76
N ASP A 46 6.95 -9.44 -12.02
CA ASP A 46 7.26 -10.83 -12.40
C ASP A 46 8.66 -11.29 -11.96
N ALA A 47 9.63 -10.38 -11.93
CA ALA A 47 10.97 -10.69 -11.46
C ALA A 47 10.99 -10.88 -9.94
N PHE A 48 10.21 -10.08 -9.20
CA PHE A 48 9.98 -10.31 -7.78
C PHE A 48 9.22 -11.61 -7.53
N SER A 49 8.18 -11.91 -8.31
CA SER A 49 7.43 -13.19 -8.19
C SER A 49 8.36 -14.38 -8.39
N THR A 50 9.12 -14.38 -9.49
CA THR A 50 10.10 -15.44 -9.80
C THR A 50 11.09 -15.63 -8.65
N PHE A 51 11.65 -14.54 -8.14
CA PHE A 51 12.58 -14.58 -7.02
C PHE A 51 11.94 -15.10 -5.72
N ILE A 52 10.71 -14.68 -5.42
CA ILE A 52 9.98 -15.14 -4.23
C ILE A 52 9.68 -16.65 -4.36
N ASP A 53 9.27 -17.10 -5.53
CA ASP A 53 8.86 -18.48 -5.79
C ASP A 53 10.05 -19.45 -5.83
N SER A 54 11.03 -19.22 -6.71
CA SER A 54 12.15 -20.15 -6.94
C SER A 54 13.48 -19.71 -6.32
N GLY A 55 13.62 -18.43 -5.96
CA GLY A 55 14.91 -17.84 -5.59
C GLY A 55 15.74 -17.36 -6.77
N ASP A 56 15.27 -17.55 -8.00
CA ASP A 56 16.01 -17.13 -9.20
C ASP A 56 15.99 -15.60 -9.35
N VAL A 57 17.16 -15.03 -9.61
CA VAL A 57 17.31 -13.60 -9.86
C VAL A 57 17.44 -13.38 -11.36
N THR A 58 16.32 -13.03 -12.01
CA THR A 58 16.22 -12.84 -13.47
C THR A 58 16.34 -11.38 -13.91
N ASP A 59 16.30 -10.44 -12.96
CA ASP A 59 16.38 -9.01 -13.21
C ASP A 59 17.66 -8.38 -12.62
N ARG A 60 18.28 -7.48 -13.40
CA ARG A 60 19.51 -6.78 -13.00
C ARG A 60 19.24 -5.73 -11.93
N GLY A 61 18.07 -5.09 -11.98
CA GLY A 61 17.62 -4.21 -10.91
C GLY A 61 17.60 -4.99 -9.61
N LEU A 62 16.78 -6.03 -9.53
CA LEU A 62 16.64 -6.90 -8.35
C LEU A 62 18.00 -7.39 -7.82
N ALA A 63 18.87 -7.88 -8.70
CA ALA A 63 20.23 -8.28 -8.32
C ALA A 63 21.01 -7.16 -7.62
N SER A 64 20.95 -5.93 -8.16
CA SER A 64 21.58 -4.76 -7.52
C SER A 64 20.92 -4.40 -6.19
N GLY A 65 19.59 -4.55 -6.06
CA GLY A 65 18.86 -4.28 -4.83
C GLY A 65 19.28 -5.24 -3.73
N LEU A 66 19.32 -6.54 -4.04
CA LEU A 66 19.75 -7.60 -3.13
C LEU A 66 21.19 -7.37 -2.66
N ALA A 67 22.11 -7.11 -3.58
CA ALA A 67 23.53 -6.85 -3.26
C ALA A 67 23.73 -5.62 -2.36
N ARG A 68 22.83 -4.62 -2.43
CA ARG A 68 22.89 -3.38 -1.63
C ARG A 68 22.07 -3.43 -0.35
N SER A 69 21.24 -4.46 -0.16
CA SER A 69 20.37 -4.58 1.00
C SER A 69 21.13 -4.88 2.29
N GLY A 70 22.34 -5.44 2.19
CA GLY A 70 23.10 -5.95 3.32
C GLY A 70 22.58 -7.28 3.87
N TRP A 71 21.51 -7.83 3.31
CA TRP A 71 20.95 -9.15 3.63
C TRP A 71 21.40 -10.18 2.60
N THR A 72 21.38 -11.47 2.96
CA THR A 72 21.49 -12.54 1.96
C THR A 72 20.22 -12.60 1.12
N SER A 73 20.35 -13.08 -0.13
CA SER A 73 19.17 -13.25 -1.00
C SER A 73 18.11 -14.15 -0.37
N GLU A 74 18.52 -15.21 0.33
CA GLU A 74 17.58 -16.13 0.98
C GLU A 74 16.82 -15.47 2.15
N GLU A 75 17.48 -14.61 2.93
CA GLU A 75 16.81 -13.83 4.00
C GLU A 75 15.81 -12.84 3.42
N VAL A 76 16.18 -12.13 2.35
CA VAL A 76 15.26 -11.21 1.67
C VAL A 76 14.07 -11.98 1.10
N ARG A 77 14.32 -13.08 0.39
CA ARG A 77 13.26 -13.94 -0.16
C ARG A 77 12.33 -14.41 0.94
N THR A 78 12.88 -15.03 1.99
CA THR A 78 12.11 -15.51 3.14
C THR A 78 11.28 -14.39 3.76
N GLY A 79 11.83 -13.19 3.89
CA GLY A 79 11.11 -12.02 4.40
C GLY A 79 9.98 -11.55 3.48
N LEU A 80 10.22 -11.47 2.17
CA LEU A 80 9.23 -11.06 1.17
C LEU A 80 8.08 -12.07 1.01
N SER A 81 8.37 -13.37 1.19
CA SER A 81 7.37 -14.46 1.14
C SER A 81 6.48 -14.56 2.38
N LYS A 82 6.75 -13.78 3.45
CA LYS A 82 5.95 -13.86 4.68
C LYS A 82 4.61 -13.16 4.52
N THR A 83 3.61 -13.82 5.10
CA THR A 83 2.23 -13.34 5.19
C THR A 83 1.84 -13.18 6.65
N TYR A 84 1.09 -12.12 6.95
CA TYR A 84 0.66 -11.77 8.29
C TYR A 84 -0.87 -11.65 8.33
N SER A 85 -1.51 -12.23 9.34
CA SER A 85 -2.95 -12.03 9.55
C SER A 85 -3.22 -10.64 10.12
N VAL A 86 -4.23 -9.97 9.58
CA VAL A 86 -4.63 -8.59 9.92
C VAL A 86 -6.14 -8.42 9.92
N ASP A 87 -6.63 -7.42 10.63
CA ASP A 87 -8.02 -6.94 10.54
C ASP A 87 -8.06 -5.72 9.62
N LEU A 88 -8.79 -5.80 8.50
CA LEU A 88 -8.91 -4.72 7.52
C LEU A 88 -9.35 -3.41 8.16
N VAL A 89 -10.26 -3.48 9.14
CA VAL A 89 -10.77 -2.29 9.84
C VAL A 89 -9.68 -1.69 10.74
N GLY A 90 -8.97 -2.51 11.51
CA GLY A 90 -7.82 -2.11 12.31
C GLY A 90 -6.71 -1.48 11.48
N VAL A 91 -6.32 -2.13 10.37
CA VAL A 91 -5.35 -1.58 9.39
C VAL A 91 -5.80 -0.21 8.92
N SER A 92 -7.04 -0.11 8.43
CA SER A 92 -7.58 1.14 7.92
C SER A 92 -7.56 2.23 8.99
N ARG A 93 -8.04 1.94 10.21
CA ARG A 93 -8.04 2.90 11.32
C ARG A 93 -6.64 3.38 11.67
N PHE A 94 -5.67 2.48 11.74
CA PHE A 94 -4.27 2.86 11.94
C PHE A 94 -3.79 3.79 10.83
N LEU A 95 -3.94 3.41 9.55
CA LEU A 95 -3.43 4.20 8.41
C LEU A 95 -4.08 5.58 8.26
N TYR A 96 -5.29 5.77 8.81
CA TYR A 96 -5.99 7.04 8.89
C TYR A 96 -5.77 7.79 10.22
N SER A 97 -5.12 7.18 11.22
CA SER A 97 -4.73 7.85 12.47
C SER A 97 -3.55 8.80 12.24
N ASP A 98 -3.32 9.72 13.18
CA ASP A 98 -2.17 10.63 13.12
C ASP A 98 -0.83 9.86 13.09
N ASN A 99 -0.75 8.74 13.80
CA ASN A 99 0.44 7.88 13.82
C ASN A 99 0.62 7.17 12.47
N GLY A 100 -0.45 6.63 11.89
CA GLY A 100 -0.39 6.03 10.55
C GLY A 100 -0.05 7.05 9.46
N VAL A 101 -0.55 8.27 9.54
CA VAL A 101 -0.17 9.35 8.61
C VAL A 101 1.30 9.70 8.74
N LYS A 102 1.86 9.78 9.96
CA LYS A 102 3.30 10.00 10.18
C LYS A 102 4.12 8.84 9.63
N PHE A 103 3.69 7.61 9.89
CA PHE A 103 4.31 6.39 9.35
C PHE A 103 4.36 6.44 7.81
N LEU A 104 3.23 6.71 7.15
CA LEU A 104 3.14 6.79 5.70
C LEU A 104 3.99 7.92 5.12
N LYS A 105 4.01 9.10 5.76
CA LYS A 105 4.88 10.22 5.34
C LYS A 105 6.36 9.86 5.44
N ASN A 106 6.75 9.14 6.49
CA ASN A 106 8.13 8.68 6.64
C ASN A 106 8.48 7.63 5.56
N ALA A 107 7.61 6.63 5.35
CA ALA A 107 7.79 5.62 4.30
C ALA A 107 7.86 6.24 2.90
N THR A 108 7.10 7.31 2.66
CA THR A 108 7.03 7.94 1.33
C THR A 108 7.97 9.12 1.13
N ARG A 109 8.85 9.42 2.10
CA ARG A 109 9.78 10.56 2.03
C ARG A 109 10.67 10.50 0.79
N SER A 110 11.24 9.32 0.53
CA SER A 110 12.18 9.07 -0.56
C SER A 110 11.65 8.01 -1.55
N TYR A 111 10.51 7.37 -1.28
CA TYR A 111 9.87 6.37 -2.13
C TYR A 111 8.43 6.79 -2.46
N PHE A 112 8.20 7.16 -3.72
CA PHE A 112 6.96 7.82 -4.12
C PHE A 112 6.59 7.51 -5.56
N PRO A 113 5.34 7.76 -5.98
CA PRO A 113 4.91 7.65 -7.38
C PRO A 113 5.86 8.37 -8.34
N TYR A 114 6.33 7.67 -9.38
CA TYR A 114 7.37 8.15 -10.27
C TYR A 114 7.05 9.51 -10.90
N TRP A 115 5.82 9.68 -11.40
CA TRP A 115 5.40 10.88 -12.13
C TRP A 115 4.93 12.01 -11.22
N THR A 116 4.12 11.69 -10.21
CA THR A 116 3.50 12.71 -9.35
C THR A 116 4.31 13.05 -8.11
N MET A 117 5.43 12.35 -7.91
CA MET A 117 6.32 12.50 -6.77
C MET A 117 5.55 12.43 -5.45
N ASN A 118 5.83 13.32 -4.50
CA ASN A 118 5.21 13.33 -3.18
C ASN A 118 3.73 13.74 -3.14
N THR A 119 3.17 14.26 -4.25
CA THR A 119 1.81 14.83 -4.29
C THR A 119 0.74 13.84 -3.79
N TYR A 120 0.85 12.57 -4.20
CA TYR A 120 -0.12 11.51 -3.87
C TYR A 120 0.52 10.31 -3.18
N ALA A 121 1.76 10.44 -2.70
CA ALA A 121 2.53 9.28 -2.24
C ALA A 121 1.88 8.60 -1.03
N VAL A 122 1.42 9.37 -0.05
CA VAL A 122 0.73 8.85 1.14
C VAL A 122 -0.56 8.11 0.76
N GLN A 123 -1.35 8.68 -0.15
CA GLN A 123 -2.62 8.11 -0.58
C GLN A 123 -2.40 6.81 -1.37
N ALA A 124 -1.42 6.82 -2.28
CA ALA A 124 -1.09 5.66 -3.11
C ALA A 124 -0.52 4.50 -2.30
N LEU A 125 0.37 4.76 -1.33
CA LEU A 125 0.89 3.71 -0.45
C LEU A 125 -0.21 3.19 0.48
N ARG A 126 -1.02 4.09 1.04
CA ARG A 126 -2.17 3.70 1.87
C ARG A 126 -3.12 2.78 1.11
N SER A 127 -3.47 3.13 -0.13
CA SER A 127 -4.41 2.32 -0.91
C SER A 127 -3.86 0.94 -1.20
N ALA A 128 -2.56 0.81 -1.50
CA ALA A 128 -1.92 -0.48 -1.73
C ALA A 128 -1.97 -1.38 -0.48
N ILE A 129 -1.63 -0.82 0.69
CA ILE A 129 -1.68 -1.55 1.97
C ILE A 129 -3.11 -2.02 2.29
N ILE A 130 -4.11 -1.14 2.11
CA ILE A 130 -5.52 -1.50 2.35
C ILE A 130 -6.00 -2.54 1.35
N ALA A 131 -5.66 -2.40 0.06
CA ALA A 131 -6.07 -3.31 -0.99
C ALA A 131 -5.50 -4.72 -0.77
N ASP A 132 -4.25 -4.84 -0.33
CA ASP A 132 -3.64 -6.13 0.04
C ASP A 132 -4.32 -6.74 1.28
N SER A 133 -4.76 -5.90 2.23
CA SER A 133 -5.36 -6.36 3.50
C SER A 133 -6.80 -6.88 3.41
N VAL A 134 -7.42 -6.87 2.23
CA VAL A 134 -8.87 -7.12 2.05
C VAL A 134 -9.30 -8.51 2.49
N ASP A 135 -8.45 -9.51 2.29
CA ASP A 135 -8.73 -10.91 2.63
C ASP A 135 -8.37 -11.28 4.08
N GLY A 136 -7.98 -10.29 4.90
CA GLY A 136 -7.52 -10.49 6.28
C GLY A 136 -6.06 -10.94 6.40
N SER A 137 -5.30 -10.80 5.32
CA SER A 137 -3.88 -11.13 5.23
C SER A 137 -3.12 -9.96 4.60
N ILE A 138 -1.84 -9.79 4.93
CA ILE A 138 -0.98 -8.77 4.32
C ILE A 138 0.43 -9.34 4.06
N SER A 139 1.02 -8.97 2.93
CA SER A 139 2.34 -9.43 2.48
C SER A 139 3.10 -8.36 1.70
N SER A 140 4.42 -8.49 1.63
CA SER A 140 5.25 -7.55 0.87
C SER A 140 4.95 -7.61 -0.62
N ALA A 141 4.79 -8.83 -1.15
CA ALA A 141 4.48 -9.09 -2.55
C ALA A 141 3.12 -8.52 -2.94
N GLY A 142 2.10 -8.74 -2.12
CA GLY A 142 0.76 -8.24 -2.40
C GLY A 142 0.66 -6.72 -2.30
N ILE A 143 1.34 -6.07 -1.34
CA ILE A 143 1.46 -4.60 -1.32
C ILE A 143 2.14 -4.07 -2.59
N MET A 144 3.24 -4.70 -3.05
CA MET A 144 3.91 -4.32 -4.29
C MET A 144 2.97 -4.44 -5.50
N ALA A 145 2.22 -5.54 -5.59
CA ALA A 145 1.25 -5.78 -6.66
C ALA A 145 0.05 -4.82 -6.60
N ALA A 146 -0.32 -4.35 -5.41
CA ALA A 146 -1.44 -3.45 -5.20
C ALA A 146 -1.10 -1.96 -5.34
N LEU A 147 0.16 -1.61 -5.67
CA LEU A 147 0.54 -0.24 -5.94
C LEU A 147 -0.25 0.31 -7.14
N PRO A 148 -0.88 1.50 -7.02
CA PRO A 148 -1.71 2.03 -8.10
C PRO A 148 -0.90 2.61 -9.27
N THR A 149 0.42 2.71 -9.13
CA THR A 149 1.36 3.24 -10.13
C THR A 149 2.79 2.86 -9.75
N ASP A 150 3.74 3.00 -10.67
CA ASP A 150 5.16 2.80 -10.40
C ASP A 150 5.67 3.73 -9.31
N PHE A 151 6.32 3.16 -8.29
CA PHE A 151 7.03 3.94 -7.28
C PHE A 151 8.54 3.93 -7.54
N ARG A 152 9.20 5.03 -7.18
CA ARG A 152 10.65 5.19 -7.26
C ARG A 152 11.24 5.57 -5.93
N LEU A 153 12.31 4.87 -5.54
CA LEU A 153 13.23 5.31 -4.51
C LEU A 153 14.24 6.29 -5.12
N ALA A 154 14.20 7.53 -4.67
CA ALA A 154 15.11 8.58 -5.11
C ALA A 154 16.22 8.80 -4.08
N ASP A 155 17.46 8.89 -4.55
CA ASP A 155 18.68 9.22 -3.78
C ASP A 155 19.43 10.44 -4.40
N THR A 156 18.74 11.23 -5.22
CA THR A 156 19.37 12.23 -6.10
C THR A 156 19.27 13.65 -5.57
N CYS A 157 20.26 14.47 -5.97
CA CYS A 157 20.25 15.93 -5.89
C CYS A 157 20.12 16.51 -4.47
N ASN A 158 20.62 15.83 -3.43
CA ASN A 158 20.53 16.24 -2.01
C ASN A 158 19.11 16.52 -1.48
N THR A 159 18.08 16.21 -2.29
CA THR A 159 16.68 16.45 -1.95
C THR A 159 16.07 15.20 -1.32
N TYR A 160 16.50 14.03 -1.77
CA TYR A 160 16.10 12.73 -1.27
C TYR A 160 17.32 11.96 -0.82
N ASP A 161 17.23 11.31 0.32
CA ASP A 161 18.34 10.58 0.93
C ASP A 161 18.42 9.11 0.52
N GLY A 162 17.44 8.62 -0.26
CA GLY A 162 17.37 7.22 -0.67
C GLY A 162 17.15 6.23 0.47
N LYS A 163 16.81 6.71 1.69
CA LYS A 163 16.67 5.86 2.87
C LYS A 163 15.21 5.48 3.11
N GLN A 164 15.01 4.21 3.40
CA GLN A 164 13.76 3.63 3.85
C GLN A 164 13.92 3.01 5.23
N ASN A 165 13.53 3.77 6.25
CA ASN A 165 13.70 3.35 7.62
C ASN A 165 12.77 2.16 7.92
N ILE A 166 13.38 1.03 8.28
CA ILE A 166 12.62 -0.11 8.77
C ILE A 166 12.03 0.20 10.14
N CYS A 167 10.83 -0.31 10.38
CA CYS A 167 10.11 -0.23 11.64
C CYS A 167 10.58 -1.28 12.66
N ALA A 168 11.86 -1.69 12.55
CA ALA A 168 12.50 -2.73 13.33
C ALA A 168 14.02 -2.49 13.45
N GLU A 169 14.46 -1.27 13.80
CA GLU A 169 15.88 -0.88 13.84
C GLU A 169 16.75 -1.83 14.69
N GLY A 170 16.21 -2.43 15.76
CA GLY A 170 16.93 -3.42 16.57
C GLY A 170 17.13 -4.80 15.90
N ARG A 171 16.62 -5.00 14.67
CA ARG A 171 16.71 -6.24 13.90
C ARG A 171 17.68 -6.15 12.73
N CYS A 172 18.18 -4.96 12.39
CA CYS A 172 19.13 -4.78 11.30
C CYS A 172 20.57 -4.63 11.81
N GLN A 173 21.54 -4.99 10.97
CA GLN A 173 22.97 -4.84 11.20
C GLN A 173 23.55 -3.92 10.13
N GLY A 174 24.00 -2.75 10.58
CA GLY A 174 24.58 -1.73 9.69
C GLY A 174 23.54 -0.95 8.88
N GLU A 175 23.99 0.13 8.26
CA GLU A 175 23.11 1.11 7.60
C GLU A 175 22.29 0.50 6.45
N ALA A 176 22.90 -0.35 5.63
CA ALA A 176 22.24 -0.96 4.47
C ALA A 176 21.00 -1.75 4.87
N GLN A 177 21.11 -2.64 5.87
CA GLN A 177 19.97 -3.43 6.34
C GLN A 177 18.86 -2.60 6.98
N CYS A 178 19.21 -1.44 7.55
CA CYS A 178 18.24 -0.57 8.22
C CYS A 178 17.53 0.40 7.27
N THR A 179 18.11 0.66 6.09
CA THR A 179 17.67 1.75 5.21
C THR A 179 17.40 1.35 3.77
N SER A 180 17.69 0.11 3.36
CA SER A 180 17.39 -0.33 2.00
C SER A 180 15.89 -0.53 1.78
N LEU A 181 15.44 -0.33 0.54
CA LEU A 181 14.04 -0.52 0.16
C LEU A 181 13.59 -1.98 0.32
N LEU A 182 14.45 -2.96 0.01
CA LEU A 182 14.11 -4.37 0.20
C LEU A 182 13.93 -4.70 1.68
N SER A 183 14.77 -4.13 2.55
CA SER A 183 14.59 -4.27 4.00
C SER A 183 13.27 -3.67 4.45
N TRP A 184 12.92 -2.48 3.95
CA TRP A 184 11.63 -1.86 4.27
C TRP A 184 10.45 -2.73 3.85
N TYR A 185 10.46 -3.26 2.62
CA TYR A 185 9.42 -4.19 2.19
C TYR A 185 9.35 -5.43 3.09
N VAL A 186 10.48 -6.09 3.37
CA VAL A 186 10.55 -7.27 4.26
C VAL A 186 9.87 -7.03 5.62
N PHE A 187 10.02 -5.84 6.21
CA PHE A 187 9.46 -5.55 7.53
C PHE A 187 8.08 -4.87 7.50
N LEU A 188 7.67 -4.28 6.38
CA LEU A 188 6.45 -3.48 6.27
C LEU A 188 5.19 -4.24 6.74
N PRO A 189 4.88 -5.45 6.25
CA PRO A 189 3.70 -6.20 6.68
C PRO A 189 3.64 -6.42 8.20
N ALA A 190 4.76 -6.84 8.80
CA ALA A 190 4.86 -7.07 10.24
C ALA A 190 4.61 -5.79 11.05
N CYS A 191 5.03 -4.65 10.53
CA CYS A 191 4.82 -3.38 11.20
C CYS A 191 3.39 -2.88 11.10
N ILE A 192 2.72 -3.08 9.96
CA ILE A 192 1.28 -2.83 9.86
C ILE A 192 0.52 -3.74 10.82
N GLN A 193 0.91 -5.02 10.93
CA GLN A 193 0.35 -5.95 11.91
C GLN A 193 0.55 -5.47 13.35
N ALA A 194 1.75 -5.02 13.72
CA ALA A 194 2.01 -4.57 15.09
C ALA A 194 1.24 -3.26 15.41
N ASN A 195 1.24 -2.30 14.48
CA ASN A 195 0.66 -0.99 14.74
C ASN A 195 -0.87 -1.00 14.78
N GLN A 196 -1.54 -1.84 14.00
CA GLN A 196 -3.01 -1.96 14.10
C GLN A 196 -3.46 -2.53 15.46
N MET A 197 -2.60 -3.28 16.14
CA MET A 197 -2.88 -3.82 17.49
C MET A 197 -2.51 -2.82 18.60
N ALA A 198 -1.48 -2.01 18.38
CA ALA A 198 -0.96 -1.08 19.37
C ALA A 198 -1.66 0.29 19.36
N ASP A 199 -2.19 0.74 18.23
CA ASP A 199 -2.86 2.04 18.14
C ASP A 199 -4.25 1.97 18.80
N ALA A 200 -4.45 2.77 19.85
CA ALA A 200 -5.70 2.84 20.59
C ALA A 200 -6.91 3.23 19.71
N VAL A 201 -6.68 3.96 18.62
CA VAL A 201 -7.73 4.30 17.64
C VAL A 201 -8.05 3.11 16.74
N ALA A 202 -7.08 2.22 16.52
CA ALA A 202 -7.24 1.00 15.71
C ALA A 202 -7.85 -0.16 16.49
N ALA A 203 -7.69 -0.17 17.82
CA ALA A 203 -8.30 -1.18 18.70
C ALA A 203 -9.80 -1.37 18.38
N PRO A 204 -10.30 -2.62 18.34
CA PRO A 204 -11.72 -2.86 18.15
C PRO A 204 -12.48 -2.13 19.26
N ARG A 205 -13.39 -1.21 18.88
CA ARG A 205 -14.34 -0.65 19.84
C ARG A 205 -15.05 -1.83 20.47
N GLN A 206 -14.97 -1.96 21.79
CA GLN A 206 -15.80 -2.91 22.52
C GLN A 206 -17.24 -2.68 22.06
N ALA A 207 -17.93 -3.74 21.67
CA ALA A 207 -19.34 -3.66 21.32
C ALA A 207 -20.06 -2.98 22.48
N ALA A 208 -20.77 -1.88 22.20
CA ALA A 208 -21.59 -1.25 23.21
C ALA A 208 -22.52 -2.33 23.81
N PRO A 209 -22.71 -2.37 25.14
CA PRO A 209 -23.63 -3.32 25.74
C PRO A 209 -24.98 -3.18 25.04
N ALA A 210 -25.61 -4.33 24.73
CA ALA A 210 -26.87 -4.36 24.01
C ALA A 210 -27.86 -3.38 24.67
N PRO A 211 -28.57 -2.55 23.88
CA PRO A 211 -29.57 -1.65 24.44
C PRO A 211 -30.54 -2.48 25.29
N MET A 212 -30.76 -2.04 26.53
CA MET A 212 -31.67 -2.73 27.43
C MET A 212 -33.05 -2.87 26.76
N PRO A 213 -33.76 -3.99 26.95
CA PRO A 213 -35.12 -4.13 26.46
C PRO A 213 -35.95 -2.94 26.93
N VAL A 214 -36.44 -2.15 25.98
CA VAL A 214 -37.42 -1.10 26.28
C VAL A 214 -38.71 -1.81 26.62
N GLU A 215 -39.09 -1.83 27.89
CA GLU A 215 -40.40 -2.35 28.28
C GLU A 215 -41.48 -1.52 27.57
N PRO A 216 -42.45 -2.17 26.89
CA PRO A 216 -43.53 -1.45 26.26
C PRO A 216 -44.35 -0.72 27.34
N ILE A 217 -44.46 0.60 27.22
CA ILE A 217 -45.33 1.43 28.05
C ILE A 217 -46.77 0.95 27.82
N ARG A 218 -47.32 0.18 28.77
CA ARG A 218 -48.73 -0.23 28.74
C ARG A 218 -49.60 1.01 28.91
N GLY A 219 -50.42 1.33 27.90
CA GLY A 219 -51.50 2.33 28.04
C GLY A 219 -51.68 3.34 26.90
N LEU A 220 -51.01 3.18 25.75
CA LEU A 220 -51.28 3.99 24.55
C LEU A 220 -51.92 3.15 23.44
N TRP A 221 -53.13 2.67 23.69
CA TRP A 221 -54.15 2.30 22.70
C TRP A 221 -55.53 2.56 23.31
#